data_AF-A0A968VVK5-F1
#
_entry.id   AF-A0A968VVK5-F1
#
_cell.length_a   1.000
_cell.length_b   1.000
_cell.length_c   1.000
_cell.angle_alpha   90.00
_cell.angle_beta   90.00
_cell.angle_gamma   90.00
#
_symmetry.space_group_name_H-M   'P 1'
#
loop_
_entity.id
_entity.type
_entity.pdbx_description
1 polymer ?
#
loop_
_entity_poly.entity_id
_entity_poly.type
_entity_poly.pdbx_seq_one_letter_code
_entity_poly.pdbx_strand_id
1 'polypeptide(L)'
;MNGTVYVRGNVRRIVCLGSFFNTLNGQGKFVIEDVAGNQPLEITNIYAPSPKERVTVVQQSSRTVVLKSTVMNIEATGAGKIFIEDMVTELDINNPHIKVWARQLDAESDVRNLINRGGTLWVLGLKTEKPGYKIETYNQGKTEFGVALFYATSCADYQEPIFNIGDTTENATFSIAGLRHRHFCSTNGYVTFGRETRNGETRKLLKTEAVGAAIALYAGYTGTAETPEAPGNLTVNENAPYITISWQDNSDNEEGFIIERKTNLDGEFEQIASLGFDHTSYSDYASDVFKQNNYFYRVSSFNVGGQSGFSNTDSVIHHLPSINPVITTSNAHEVTVSPNPFHAYTNINYHLTSGSQVTIDVYSATGQFLQNIVNGYQPAGYHTFTWNANRTGVYFCYLKYNGRAVFTPLLAY
;
A
#
# COMPACT_ATOMS: atom_id res chain seq x y z
N MET A 1 6.03 -35.95 -3.64
CA MET A 1 5.86 -34.77 -4.50
C MET A 1 7.13 -34.55 -5.33
N ASN A 2 7.06 -34.57 -6.66
CA ASN A 2 8.22 -34.46 -7.57
C ASN A 2 8.26 -33.17 -8.40
N GLY A 3 7.51 -32.14 -8.00
CA GLY A 3 7.46 -30.89 -8.74
C GLY A 3 6.71 -29.81 -7.99
N THR A 4 6.31 -28.77 -8.71
CA THR A 4 5.67 -27.58 -8.16
C THR A 4 4.15 -27.70 -8.21
N VAL A 5 3.49 -27.31 -7.12
CA VAL A 5 2.05 -27.08 -7.07
C VAL A 5 1.82 -25.58 -6.85
N TYR A 6 1.16 -24.95 -7.81
CA TYR A 6 0.75 -23.55 -7.72
C TYR A 6 -0.56 -23.43 -6.94
N VAL A 7 -0.52 -22.72 -5.83
CA VAL A 7 -1.65 -22.55 -4.91
C VAL A 7 -2.40 -21.27 -5.25
N ARG A 8 -3.58 -21.41 -5.85
CA ARG A 8 -4.43 -20.29 -6.25
C ARG A 8 -5.22 -19.70 -5.06
N GLY A 9 -5.64 -18.44 -5.18
CA GLY A 9 -6.25 -17.60 -4.15
C GLY A 9 -7.54 -18.14 -3.52
N ASN A 10 -8.31 -18.95 -4.26
CA ASN A 10 -9.49 -19.61 -3.71
C ASN A 10 -9.17 -20.79 -2.77
N VAL A 11 -7.96 -21.37 -2.85
CA VAL A 11 -7.54 -22.47 -1.96
C VAL A 11 -7.27 -21.89 -0.60
N ARG A 12 -8.07 -22.21 0.43
CA ARG A 12 -7.90 -21.66 1.78
C ARG A 12 -7.17 -22.57 2.75
N ARG A 13 -7.08 -23.87 2.43
CA ARG A 13 -6.45 -24.83 3.32
C ARG A 13 -5.79 -25.98 2.55
N ILE A 14 -4.58 -26.35 2.98
CA ILE A 14 -3.87 -27.58 2.59
C ILE A 14 -3.62 -28.36 3.88
N VAL A 15 -4.15 -29.58 3.96
CA VAL A 15 -4.02 -30.45 5.14
C VAL A 15 -3.46 -31.78 4.71
N CYS A 16 -2.45 -32.28 5.42
CA CYS A 16 -2.07 -33.69 5.33
C CYS A 16 -2.64 -34.47 6.53
N LEU A 17 -3.13 -35.69 6.28
CA LEU A 17 -3.95 -36.46 7.23
C LEU A 17 -3.11 -37.44 8.08
N GLY A 18 -1.92 -37.03 8.50
CA GLY A 18 -1.12 -37.77 9.50
C GLY A 18 -0.12 -38.79 8.93
N SER A 19 0.33 -38.62 7.68
CA SER A 19 1.43 -39.40 7.10
C SER A 19 2.58 -38.47 6.68
N PHE A 20 3.77 -39.03 6.48
CA PHE A 20 4.85 -38.30 5.83
C PHE A 20 4.46 -37.89 4.41
N PHE A 21 4.74 -36.63 4.08
CA PHE A 21 4.54 -36.03 2.77
C PHE A 21 5.92 -35.74 2.16
N ASN A 22 6.48 -36.75 1.50
CA ASN A 22 7.86 -36.69 1.02
C ASN A 22 7.97 -36.00 -0.32
N THR A 23 9.06 -35.28 -0.53
CA THR A 23 9.48 -34.87 -1.87
C THR A 23 10.31 -35.97 -2.54
N LEU A 24 10.21 -36.07 -3.87
CA LEU A 24 11.10 -36.88 -4.69
C LEU A 24 12.31 -36.02 -5.01
N ASN A 25 13.49 -36.43 -4.54
CA ASN A 25 14.77 -35.73 -4.73
C ASN A 25 14.80 -34.26 -4.24
N GLY A 26 14.01 -33.91 -3.21
CA GLY A 26 14.01 -32.55 -2.65
C GLY A 26 13.30 -31.50 -3.51
N GLN A 27 12.61 -31.88 -4.58
CA GLN A 27 12.09 -30.94 -5.59
C GLN A 27 10.67 -30.42 -5.34
N GLY A 28 9.98 -30.89 -4.29
CA GLY A 28 8.58 -30.54 -4.09
C GLY A 28 8.40 -29.12 -3.57
N LYS A 29 7.57 -28.32 -4.24
CA LYS A 29 7.28 -26.93 -3.86
C LYS A 29 5.78 -26.61 -3.88
N PHE A 30 5.28 -25.95 -2.84
CA PHE A 30 4.03 -25.19 -2.92
C PHE A 30 4.38 -23.74 -3.23
N VAL A 31 4.00 -23.25 -4.41
CA VAL A 31 4.21 -21.86 -4.80
C VAL A 31 2.91 -21.10 -4.65
N ILE A 32 2.89 -20.09 -3.79
CA ILE A 32 1.71 -19.29 -3.48
C ILE A 32 1.80 -17.98 -4.27
N GLU A 33 0.96 -17.86 -5.29
CA GLU A 33 0.95 -16.73 -6.24
C GLU A 33 -0.19 -15.75 -5.96
N ASP A 34 0.05 -14.49 -6.30
CA ASP A 34 -1.02 -13.50 -6.39
C ASP A 34 -1.94 -13.87 -7.55
N VAL A 35 -3.14 -14.31 -7.20
CA VAL A 35 -4.25 -14.51 -8.12
C VAL A 35 -5.53 -14.04 -7.45
N ALA A 36 -6.58 -13.77 -8.22
CA ALA A 36 -7.85 -13.25 -7.71
C ALA A 36 -8.33 -13.98 -6.43
N GLY A 37 -8.49 -13.22 -5.34
CA GLY A 37 -8.85 -13.71 -4.00
C GLY A 37 -7.69 -13.62 -3.00
N ASN A 38 -7.76 -12.67 -2.06
CA ASN A 38 -6.75 -12.46 -1.00
C ASN A 38 -7.19 -13.06 0.36
N GLN A 39 -7.83 -14.23 0.34
CA GLN A 39 -8.24 -14.90 1.58
C GLN A 39 -7.03 -15.54 2.24
N PRO A 40 -6.89 -15.64 3.57
CA PRO A 40 -5.76 -16.35 4.17
C PRO A 40 -5.65 -17.82 3.70
N LEU A 41 -4.42 -18.34 3.59
CA LEU A 41 -4.12 -19.77 3.35
C LEU A 41 -3.62 -20.40 4.63
N GLU A 42 -4.15 -21.56 5.00
CA GLU A 42 -3.61 -22.39 6.07
C GLU A 42 -2.97 -23.66 5.49
N ILE A 43 -1.72 -23.96 5.85
CA ILE A 43 -1.05 -25.22 5.55
C ILE A 43 -0.72 -25.92 6.86
N THR A 44 -1.21 -27.15 7.04
CA THR A 44 -1.09 -27.84 8.33
C THR A 44 -0.90 -29.35 8.22
N ASN A 45 -0.28 -29.90 9.26
CA ASN A 45 -0.07 -31.34 9.48
C ASN A 45 0.79 -32.03 8.41
N ILE A 46 1.70 -31.30 7.76
CA ILE A 46 2.65 -31.82 6.77
C ILE A 46 3.95 -32.21 7.47
N TYR A 47 4.34 -33.48 7.39
CA TYR A 47 5.56 -33.98 8.03
C TYR A 47 6.54 -34.53 6.99
N ALA A 48 7.83 -34.34 7.22
CA ALA A 48 8.90 -34.95 6.43
C ALA A 48 9.85 -35.70 7.37
N PRO A 49 10.37 -36.87 6.95
CA PRO A 49 11.22 -37.71 7.80
C PRO A 49 12.66 -37.20 7.88
N SER A 50 13.09 -36.32 6.97
CA SER A 50 14.44 -35.74 6.97
C SER A 50 14.47 -34.36 6.30
N PRO A 51 15.50 -33.53 6.56
CA PRO A 51 15.65 -32.23 5.90
C PRO A 51 15.65 -32.29 4.37
N LYS A 52 16.20 -33.34 3.77
CA LYS A 52 16.30 -33.52 2.29
C LYS A 52 14.96 -33.82 1.62
N GLU A 53 13.97 -34.25 2.40
CA GLU A 53 12.65 -34.65 1.91
C GLU A 53 11.56 -33.61 2.22
N ARG A 54 11.92 -32.50 2.89
CA ARG A 54 11.00 -31.40 3.18
C ARG A 54 10.46 -30.81 1.87
N VAL A 55 9.17 -30.51 1.87
CA VAL A 55 8.56 -29.66 0.85
C VAL A 55 8.88 -28.21 1.19
N THR A 56 9.11 -27.38 0.16
CA THR A 56 9.30 -25.94 0.35
C THR A 56 8.00 -25.20 0.06
N VAL A 57 7.60 -24.31 0.96
CA VAL A 57 6.58 -23.29 0.69
C VAL A 57 7.30 -22.06 0.16
N VAL A 58 7.05 -21.71 -1.10
CA VAL A 58 7.49 -20.47 -1.71
C VAL A 58 6.34 -19.47 -1.61
N GLN A 59 6.43 -18.57 -0.64
CA GLN A 59 5.48 -17.49 -0.47
C GLN A 59 5.94 -16.26 -1.26
N GLN A 60 5.45 -16.17 -2.50
CA GLN A 60 5.75 -15.05 -3.41
C GLN A 60 4.58 -14.08 -3.58
N SER A 61 3.49 -14.29 -2.85
CA SER A 61 2.28 -13.46 -2.92
C SER A 61 2.16 -12.44 -1.78
N SER A 62 1.25 -11.48 -1.95
CA SER A 62 0.77 -10.56 -0.90
C SER A 62 -0.15 -11.22 0.15
N ARG A 63 -0.46 -12.51 -0.04
CA ARG A 63 -1.44 -13.26 0.75
C ARG A 63 -0.99 -13.48 2.20
N THR A 64 -1.95 -13.55 3.12
CA THR A 64 -1.67 -14.09 4.47
C THR A 64 -1.58 -15.62 4.44
N VAL A 65 -0.51 -16.18 4.98
CA VAL A 65 -0.24 -17.62 5.07
C VAL A 65 -0.05 -18.00 6.53
N VAL A 66 -0.70 -19.08 6.95
CA VAL A 66 -0.58 -19.67 8.28
C VAL A 66 -0.01 -21.07 8.10
N LEU A 67 1.13 -21.36 8.73
CA LEU A 67 1.78 -22.65 8.69
C LEU A 67 1.76 -23.25 10.10
N LYS A 68 1.16 -24.44 10.25
CA LYS A 68 0.89 -25.01 11.57
C LYS A 68 1.23 -26.50 11.67
N SER A 69 2.03 -26.87 12.67
CA SER A 69 2.36 -28.28 12.96
C SER A 69 2.92 -28.97 11.72
N THR A 70 3.98 -28.38 11.15
CA THR A 70 4.59 -28.88 9.91
C THR A 70 6.11 -28.96 9.96
N VAL A 71 6.68 -29.79 9.08
CA VAL A 71 8.11 -29.95 8.84
C VAL A 71 8.36 -29.63 7.37
N MET A 72 8.67 -28.38 7.07
CA MET A 72 8.77 -27.82 5.72
C MET A 72 9.82 -26.71 5.68
N ASN A 73 10.33 -26.37 4.50
CA ASN A 73 11.17 -25.18 4.31
C ASN A 73 10.31 -24.01 3.82
N ILE A 74 10.77 -22.78 4.05
CA ILE A 74 10.06 -21.57 3.66
C ILE A 74 11.00 -20.67 2.86
N GLU A 75 10.61 -20.35 1.63
CA GLU A 75 11.19 -19.29 0.79
C GLU A 75 10.17 -18.14 0.75
N ALA A 76 10.49 -17.02 1.38
CA ALA A 76 9.59 -15.89 1.59
C ALA A 76 10.06 -14.69 0.75
N THR A 77 9.50 -14.55 -0.45
CA THR A 77 9.95 -13.61 -1.49
C THR A 77 8.88 -12.60 -1.92
N GLY A 78 7.62 -12.82 -1.55
CA GLY A 78 6.52 -11.89 -1.77
C GLY A 78 6.43 -10.88 -0.64
N ALA A 79 5.32 -10.19 -0.56
CA ALA A 79 5.11 -9.14 0.43
C ALA A 79 3.96 -9.44 1.42
N GLY A 80 3.54 -10.71 1.48
CA GLY A 80 2.48 -11.16 2.36
C GLY A 80 2.85 -11.26 3.84
N LYS A 81 1.96 -11.89 4.60
CA LYS A 81 2.16 -12.17 6.04
C LYS A 81 2.29 -13.66 6.24
N ILE A 82 3.27 -14.11 7.03
CA ILE A 82 3.41 -15.52 7.41
C ILE A 82 3.28 -15.65 8.92
N PHE A 83 2.34 -16.48 9.36
CA PHE A 83 2.19 -16.87 10.76
C PHE A 83 2.59 -18.33 10.94
N ILE A 84 3.51 -18.60 11.86
CA ILE A 84 4.05 -19.93 12.09
C ILE A 84 3.72 -20.41 13.50
N GLU A 85 3.16 -21.61 13.58
CA GLU A 85 2.82 -22.28 14.82
C GLU A 85 3.41 -23.70 14.84
N ASP A 86 4.40 -23.95 15.71
CA ASP A 86 4.95 -25.29 15.96
C ASP A 86 5.51 -25.93 14.67
N MET A 87 6.66 -25.46 14.23
CA MET A 87 7.27 -25.94 12.98
C MET A 87 8.74 -26.28 13.11
N VAL A 88 9.13 -27.33 12.39
CA VAL A 88 10.53 -27.58 12.05
C VAL A 88 10.80 -26.96 10.68
N THR A 89 11.73 -26.01 10.57
CA THR A 89 11.93 -25.27 9.31
C THR A 89 13.31 -24.67 9.12
N GLU A 90 13.71 -24.52 7.86
CA GLU A 90 14.67 -23.52 7.40
C GLU A 90 13.88 -22.40 6.72
N LEU A 91 14.21 -21.14 7.03
CA LEU A 91 13.48 -19.96 6.59
C LEU A 91 14.43 -18.99 5.90
N ASP A 92 14.09 -18.65 4.66
CA ASP A 92 14.80 -17.64 3.88
C ASP A 92 13.84 -16.51 3.50
N ILE A 93 14.06 -15.32 4.06
CA ILE A 93 13.32 -14.09 3.78
C ILE A 93 14.15 -13.21 2.85
N ASN A 94 13.58 -12.85 1.70
CA ASN A 94 14.25 -12.09 0.63
C ASN A 94 13.39 -10.97 0.06
N ASN A 95 12.53 -10.36 0.87
CA ASN A 95 11.72 -9.23 0.46
C ASN A 95 11.52 -8.27 1.65
N PRO A 96 11.78 -6.97 1.50
CA PRO A 96 11.67 -6.01 2.59
C PRO A 96 10.25 -5.80 3.14
N HIS A 97 9.23 -6.10 2.34
CA HIS A 97 7.82 -5.90 2.71
C HIS A 97 7.20 -7.13 3.40
N ILE A 98 7.87 -8.29 3.36
CA ILE A 98 7.34 -9.50 3.99
C ILE A 98 7.44 -9.45 5.52
N LYS A 99 6.41 -9.98 6.19
CA LYS A 99 6.36 -10.03 7.65
C LYS A 99 6.09 -11.45 8.13
N VAL A 100 6.96 -11.96 8.98
CA VAL A 100 6.92 -13.32 9.51
C VAL A 100 6.83 -13.27 11.03
N TRP A 101 5.80 -13.91 11.59
CA TRP A 101 5.65 -14.12 13.03
C TRP A 101 5.62 -15.60 13.34
N ALA A 102 6.41 -16.05 14.31
CA ALA A 102 6.42 -17.42 14.76
C ALA A 102 6.23 -17.54 16.26
N ARG A 103 5.35 -18.44 16.69
CA ARG A 103 5.22 -18.78 18.12
C ARG A 103 6.33 -19.72 18.58
N GLN A 104 6.67 -20.71 17.77
CA GLN A 104 7.71 -21.68 18.07
C GLN A 104 8.32 -22.23 16.78
N LEU A 105 9.64 -22.19 16.69
CA LEU A 105 10.43 -22.76 15.60
C LEU A 105 11.45 -23.77 16.14
N ASP A 106 11.64 -24.85 15.40
CA ASP A 106 12.81 -25.73 15.49
C ASP A 106 13.57 -25.67 14.16
N ALA A 107 14.79 -25.16 14.16
CA ALA A 107 15.59 -25.05 12.95
C ALA A 107 16.84 -25.93 13.06
N GLU A 108 17.01 -26.87 12.11
CA GLU A 108 18.00 -27.95 12.21
C GLU A 108 18.79 -28.17 10.92
N SER A 109 19.68 -27.24 10.57
CA SER A 109 20.65 -27.38 9.47
C SER A 109 22.08 -27.36 10.00
N ASP A 110 22.98 -28.02 9.29
CA ASP A 110 24.43 -27.96 9.56
C ASP A 110 25.10 -26.76 8.88
N VAL A 111 24.34 -26.00 8.06
CA VAL A 111 24.87 -24.89 7.26
C VAL A 111 24.22 -23.57 7.66
N ARG A 112 22.92 -23.41 7.41
CA ARG A 112 22.14 -22.18 7.62
C ARG A 112 20.71 -22.50 8.01
N ASN A 113 20.15 -21.74 8.94
CA ASN A 113 18.80 -21.98 9.46
C ASN A 113 17.82 -20.87 9.08
N LEU A 114 17.99 -19.67 9.65
CA LEU A 114 17.10 -18.54 9.48
C LEU A 114 17.87 -17.37 8.87
N ILE A 115 17.43 -16.90 7.71
CA ILE A 115 18.06 -15.77 7.02
C ILE A 115 16.98 -14.72 6.77
N ASN A 116 17.25 -13.51 7.23
CA ASN A 116 16.39 -12.36 7.01
C ASN A 116 17.12 -11.28 6.19
N ARG A 117 16.82 -11.19 4.90
CA ARG A 117 17.29 -10.11 4.02
C ARG A 117 16.14 -9.13 3.81
N GLY A 118 16.15 -8.05 4.60
CA GLY A 118 15.22 -6.92 4.49
C GLY A 118 13.86 -7.06 5.15
N GLY A 119 13.32 -8.26 5.29
CA GLY A 119 11.98 -8.42 5.86
C GLY A 119 11.89 -8.22 7.38
N THR A 120 10.68 -8.41 7.90
CA THR A 120 10.42 -8.43 9.35
C THR A 120 10.24 -9.86 9.84
N LEU A 121 11.03 -10.26 10.84
CA LEU A 121 10.95 -11.56 11.51
C LEU A 121 10.78 -11.37 13.02
N TRP A 122 9.70 -11.90 13.58
CA TRP A 122 9.50 -11.96 15.02
C TRP A 122 9.21 -13.40 15.46
N VAL A 123 9.93 -13.89 16.46
CA VAL A 123 9.84 -15.29 16.91
C VAL A 123 9.79 -15.35 18.43
N LEU A 124 8.70 -15.87 19.00
CA LEU A 124 8.57 -15.99 20.46
C LEU A 124 9.53 -17.01 21.06
N GLY A 125 9.65 -18.19 20.45
CA GLY A 125 10.48 -19.29 20.92
C GLY A 125 11.25 -19.96 19.78
N LEU A 126 12.55 -20.12 19.94
CA LEU A 126 13.40 -20.85 19.00
C LEU A 126 14.13 -21.99 19.72
N LYS A 127 14.12 -23.18 19.13
CA LYS A 127 15.15 -24.20 19.38
C LYS A 127 15.93 -24.42 18.10
N THR A 128 17.23 -24.64 18.24
CA THR A 128 18.07 -25.03 17.12
C THR A 128 19.24 -25.86 17.63
N GLU A 129 19.83 -26.62 16.72
CA GLU A 129 20.98 -27.47 16.99
C GLU A 129 22.02 -27.42 15.87
N LYS A 130 23.15 -28.11 16.06
CA LYS A 130 24.24 -28.33 15.08
C LYS A 130 25.13 -27.10 14.82
N PRO A 131 26.30 -27.26 14.16
CA PRO A 131 27.14 -26.14 13.70
C PRO A 131 26.47 -25.31 12.58
N GLY A 132 27.16 -24.24 12.16
CA GLY A 132 26.71 -23.37 11.06
C GLY A 132 26.09 -22.06 11.54
N TYR A 133 25.68 -21.22 10.59
CA TYR A 133 25.03 -19.94 10.85
C TYR A 133 23.58 -20.18 11.25
N LYS A 134 23.17 -19.70 12.43
CA LYS A 134 21.81 -19.97 12.92
C LYS A 134 20.84 -18.88 12.56
N ILE A 135 21.25 -17.65 12.76
CA ILE A 135 20.41 -16.50 12.42
C ILE A 135 21.28 -15.49 11.72
N GLU A 136 20.81 -15.06 10.56
CA GLU A 136 21.43 -14.04 9.75
C GLU A 136 20.41 -12.93 9.50
N THR A 137 20.81 -11.66 9.65
CA THR A 137 19.96 -10.51 9.35
C THR A 137 20.75 -9.44 8.62
N TYR A 138 20.32 -9.14 7.38
CA TYR A 138 20.98 -8.25 6.42
C TYR A 138 19.96 -7.33 5.74
N ASN A 139 20.40 -6.40 4.89
CA ASN A 139 19.52 -5.64 3.99
C ASN A 139 18.44 -4.84 4.70
N GLN A 140 18.76 -4.25 5.85
CA GLN A 140 17.83 -3.53 6.72
C GLN A 140 16.76 -4.43 7.38
N GLY A 141 16.97 -5.74 7.34
CA GLY A 141 16.11 -6.73 7.97
C GLY A 141 15.95 -6.48 9.46
N LYS A 142 14.74 -6.74 9.96
CA LYS A 142 14.37 -6.56 11.37
C LYS A 142 14.06 -7.91 11.97
N THR A 143 14.85 -8.34 12.94
CA THR A 143 14.72 -9.66 13.56
C THR A 143 14.63 -9.56 15.07
N GLU A 144 13.58 -10.14 15.66
CA GLU A 144 13.37 -10.14 17.10
C GLU A 144 13.04 -11.55 17.60
N PHE A 145 13.68 -11.95 18.70
CA PHE A 145 13.44 -13.21 19.38
C PHE A 145 13.01 -13.00 20.84
N GLY A 146 11.97 -13.71 21.28
CA GLY A 146 11.63 -13.79 22.70
C GLY A 146 12.69 -14.61 23.44
N VAL A 147 12.67 -15.93 23.29
CA VAL A 147 13.65 -16.83 23.89
C VAL A 147 14.21 -17.82 22.87
N ALA A 148 15.47 -18.20 23.04
CA ALA A 148 16.11 -19.19 22.18
C ALA A 148 16.98 -20.19 22.95
N LEU A 149 16.96 -21.44 22.49
CA LEU A 149 17.75 -22.56 22.99
C LEU A 149 18.62 -23.12 21.86
N PHE A 150 19.94 -23.01 22.03
CA PHE A 150 20.94 -23.44 21.05
C PHE A 150 21.69 -24.67 21.56
N TYR A 151 21.62 -25.77 20.81
CA TYR A 151 22.32 -27.01 21.10
C TYR A 151 23.51 -27.22 20.16
N ALA A 152 24.73 -27.02 20.65
CA ALA A 152 25.93 -27.43 19.92
C ALA A 152 26.14 -28.94 20.09
N THR A 153 25.89 -29.70 19.03
CA THR A 153 25.81 -31.18 19.08
C THR A 153 27.13 -31.90 18.81
N SER A 154 28.04 -31.31 18.03
CA SER A 154 29.38 -31.87 17.81
C SER A 154 30.40 -31.34 18.82
N CYS A 155 31.34 -32.18 19.26
CA CYS A 155 32.42 -31.81 20.19
C CYS A 155 33.53 -31.00 19.49
N ALA A 156 33.20 -29.79 19.05
CA ALA A 156 34.13 -28.86 18.41
C ALA A 156 33.81 -27.40 18.77
N ASP A 157 34.78 -26.52 18.54
CA ASP A 157 34.62 -25.07 18.67
C ASP A 157 34.18 -24.50 17.32
N TYR A 158 32.95 -23.97 17.27
CA TYR A 158 32.34 -23.46 16.04
C TYR A 158 32.81 -22.04 15.78
N GLN A 159 33.32 -21.80 14.57
CA GLN A 159 33.87 -20.50 14.18
C GLN A 159 32.79 -19.54 13.73
N GLU A 160 31.66 -20.07 13.27
CA GLU A 160 30.47 -19.32 12.90
C GLU A 160 29.81 -18.72 14.16
N PRO A 161 29.34 -17.46 14.10
CA PRO A 161 28.53 -16.92 15.17
C PRO A 161 27.12 -17.52 15.16
N ILE A 162 26.45 -17.53 16.33
CA ILE A 162 25.02 -17.86 16.40
C ILE A 162 24.21 -16.82 15.61
N PHE A 163 24.47 -15.54 15.85
CA PHE A 163 23.83 -14.40 15.20
C PHE A 163 24.83 -13.65 14.34
N ASN A 164 24.51 -13.45 13.06
CA ASN A 164 25.25 -12.57 12.18
C ASN A 164 24.35 -11.42 11.72
N ILE A 165 24.73 -10.18 12.07
CA ILE A 165 23.94 -8.98 11.84
C ILE A 165 24.72 -7.99 10.97
N GLY A 166 24.06 -7.48 9.94
CA GLY A 166 24.60 -6.44 9.07
C GLY A 166 25.71 -6.92 8.14
N ASP A 167 26.04 -6.06 7.19
CA ASP A 167 27.11 -6.23 6.22
C ASP A 167 27.95 -4.94 6.10
N THR A 168 28.71 -4.77 5.03
CA THR A 168 29.59 -3.61 4.87
C THR A 168 28.85 -2.26 4.75
N THR A 169 27.56 -2.24 4.44
CA THR A 169 26.86 -1.03 3.97
C THR A 169 25.50 -0.74 4.63
N GLU A 170 24.95 -1.61 5.51
CA GLU A 170 23.51 -1.56 5.80
C GLU A 170 23.07 -1.67 7.29
N ASN A 171 21.95 -1.04 7.63
CA ASN A 171 21.36 -0.94 8.99
C ASN A 171 20.39 -2.09 9.33
N ALA A 172 20.89 -3.32 9.47
CA ALA A 172 20.08 -4.43 10.00
C ALA A 172 19.81 -4.25 11.52
N THR A 173 18.66 -4.74 12.00
CA THR A 173 18.30 -4.68 13.42
C THR A 173 18.03 -6.07 13.98
N PHE A 174 18.54 -6.33 15.19
CA PHE A 174 18.40 -7.60 15.87
C PHE A 174 18.15 -7.38 17.37
N SER A 175 17.23 -8.13 17.96
CA SER A 175 17.03 -8.19 19.41
C SER A 175 16.68 -9.61 19.86
N ILE A 176 17.06 -9.95 21.09
CA ILE A 176 16.66 -11.18 21.76
C ILE A 176 16.46 -10.94 23.25
N ALA A 177 15.41 -11.50 23.87
CA ALA A 177 15.18 -11.34 25.31
C ALA A 177 15.87 -12.42 26.17
N GLY A 178 15.97 -13.66 25.68
CA GLY A 178 16.59 -14.77 26.42
C GLY A 178 17.34 -15.75 25.53
N LEU A 179 18.54 -16.16 25.94
CA LEU A 179 19.32 -17.16 25.23
C LEU A 179 19.87 -18.20 26.20
N ARG A 180 19.73 -19.47 25.85
CA ARG A 180 20.43 -20.58 26.48
C ARG A 180 21.25 -21.34 25.45
N HIS A 181 22.56 -21.31 25.60
CA HIS A 181 23.47 -22.18 24.85
C HIS A 181 23.78 -23.44 25.69
N ARG A 182 23.57 -24.61 25.11
CA ARG A 182 23.88 -25.91 25.72
C ARG A 182 24.86 -26.67 24.84
N HIS A 183 25.93 -27.14 25.48
CA HIS A 183 26.96 -27.96 24.87
C HIS A 183 27.42 -28.99 25.90
N PHE A 184 27.52 -30.25 25.50
CA PHE A 184 27.75 -31.38 26.42
C PHE A 184 29.17 -31.96 26.35
N CYS A 185 30.06 -31.37 25.55
CA CYS A 185 31.46 -31.78 25.47
C CYS A 185 32.38 -30.80 26.23
N SER A 186 33.66 -31.13 26.34
CA SER A 186 34.69 -30.28 26.94
C SER A 186 35.10 -29.08 26.07
N THR A 187 34.76 -29.12 24.78
CA THR A 187 34.87 -27.99 23.85
C THR A 187 33.86 -26.89 24.19
N ASN A 188 33.88 -25.79 23.46
CA ASN A 188 33.03 -24.64 23.71
C ASN A 188 31.70 -24.66 22.96
N GLY A 189 31.57 -25.43 21.88
CA GLY A 189 30.49 -25.24 20.91
C GLY A 189 30.65 -23.88 20.24
N TYR A 190 29.62 -23.04 20.28
CA TYR A 190 29.72 -21.66 19.78
C TYR A 190 30.65 -20.80 20.65
N VAL A 191 31.76 -20.35 20.06
CA VAL A 191 32.67 -19.41 20.74
C VAL A 191 32.23 -17.95 20.59
N THR A 192 31.55 -17.62 19.49
CA THR A 192 30.99 -16.30 19.20
C THR A 192 29.47 -16.40 19.23
N PHE A 193 28.81 -15.60 20.06
CA PHE A 193 27.35 -15.53 20.08
C PHE A 193 26.85 -14.56 19.02
N GLY A 194 27.36 -13.34 18.99
CA GLY A 194 26.97 -12.34 18.00
C GLY A 194 28.16 -11.84 17.20
N ARG A 195 27.94 -11.59 15.91
CA ARG A 195 28.83 -10.79 15.06
C ARG A 195 27.99 -9.71 14.40
N GLU A 196 28.47 -8.47 14.47
CA GLU A 196 27.84 -7.33 13.83
C GLU A 196 28.84 -6.61 12.95
N THR A 197 28.47 -6.30 11.71
CA THR A 197 29.25 -5.42 10.83
C THR A 197 28.43 -4.17 10.51
N ARG A 198 29.05 -3.00 10.64
CA ARG A 198 28.46 -1.69 10.30
C ARG A 198 29.53 -0.80 9.69
N ASN A 199 29.25 -0.21 8.52
CA ASN A 199 30.16 0.72 7.83
C ASN A 199 31.59 0.16 7.69
N GLY A 200 31.72 -1.14 7.40
CA GLY A 200 33.00 -1.84 7.30
C GLY A 200 33.68 -2.19 8.63
N GLU A 201 33.16 -1.75 9.77
CA GLU A 201 33.65 -2.16 11.09
C GLU A 201 32.91 -3.39 11.61
N THR A 202 33.64 -4.39 12.10
CA THR A 202 33.06 -5.61 12.67
C THR A 202 33.31 -5.71 14.17
N ARG A 203 32.25 -5.95 14.94
CA ARG A 203 32.27 -6.25 16.37
C ARG A 203 31.75 -7.66 16.62
N LYS A 204 32.21 -8.27 17.72
CA LYS A 204 31.82 -9.62 18.13
C LYS A 204 31.41 -9.59 19.60
N LEU A 205 30.41 -10.40 19.93
CA LEU A 205 30.06 -10.79 21.28
C LEU A 205 30.55 -12.23 21.49
N LEU A 206 31.60 -12.38 22.29
CA LEU A 206 32.15 -13.68 22.62
C LEU A 206 31.31 -14.36 23.70
N LYS A 207 31.29 -15.69 23.69
CA LYS A 207 30.63 -16.50 24.73
C LYS A 207 31.11 -16.14 26.15
N THR A 208 32.37 -15.76 26.30
CA THR A 208 32.98 -15.36 27.59
C THR A 208 32.48 -14.02 28.11
N GLU A 209 31.97 -13.16 27.22
CA GLU A 209 31.48 -11.81 27.54
C GLU A 209 29.97 -11.82 27.81
N ALA A 210 29.28 -12.82 27.26
CA ALA A 210 27.86 -13.08 27.39
C ALA A 210 27.49 -13.75 28.74
N VAL A 211 27.74 -13.05 29.85
CA VAL A 211 27.47 -13.57 31.21
C VAL A 211 26.00 -13.34 31.61
N GLY A 212 25.20 -14.40 31.69
CA GLY A 212 23.79 -14.34 32.13
C GLY A 212 22.85 -15.27 31.34
N ALA A 213 21.62 -15.48 31.81
CA ALA A 213 20.60 -16.29 31.12
C ALA A 213 19.73 -15.48 30.13
N ALA A 214 19.83 -14.16 30.18
CA ALA A 214 19.12 -13.21 29.32
C ALA A 214 20.14 -12.18 28.82
N ILE A 215 20.36 -12.14 27.51
CA ILE A 215 21.23 -11.16 26.86
C ILE A 215 20.30 -10.29 26.03
N ALA A 216 20.00 -9.09 26.51
CA ALA A 216 19.41 -8.08 25.65
C ALA A 216 20.50 -7.59 24.69
N LEU A 217 20.54 -8.15 23.48
CA LEU A 217 21.29 -7.50 22.39
C LEU A 217 20.52 -6.24 22.00
N TYR A 218 21.15 -5.09 22.25
CA TYR A 218 20.56 -3.78 22.02
C TYR A 218 20.27 -3.55 20.53
N ALA A 219 19.08 -2.95 20.35
CA ALA A 219 18.44 -2.42 19.17
C ALA A 219 19.40 -1.80 18.15
N GLY A 220 19.09 -2.08 16.88
CA GLY A 220 19.75 -1.41 15.77
C GLY A 220 19.63 0.12 15.85
N TYR A 221 20.60 0.78 15.25
CA TYR A 221 20.44 2.17 14.86
C TYR A 221 19.43 2.18 13.71
N THR A 222 18.29 2.83 13.89
CA THR A 222 17.56 3.33 12.72
C THR A 222 18.44 4.42 12.14
N GLY A 223 19.23 4.11 11.12
CA GLY A 223 19.56 5.15 10.16
C GLY A 223 18.26 5.83 9.76
N THR A 224 18.30 7.13 9.48
CA THR A 224 17.19 7.79 8.81
C THR A 224 16.89 6.95 7.58
N ALA A 225 15.77 6.21 7.58
CA ALA A 225 15.41 5.41 6.41
C ALA A 225 15.38 6.36 5.22
N GLU A 226 16.03 5.98 4.13
CA GLU A 226 16.00 6.82 2.94
C GLU A 226 14.56 6.86 2.44
N THR A 227 14.09 8.05 2.08
CA THR A 227 12.78 8.20 1.43
C THR A 227 12.76 7.37 0.15
N PRO A 228 11.64 6.73 -0.20
CA PRO A 228 11.59 5.89 -1.40
C PRO A 228 11.82 6.69 -2.69
N GLU A 229 12.16 5.97 -3.77
CA GLU A 229 12.19 6.55 -5.11
C GLU A 229 10.77 6.91 -5.59
N ALA A 230 10.63 8.07 -6.23
CA ALA A 230 9.34 8.55 -6.68
C ALA A 230 8.76 7.64 -7.79
N PRO A 231 7.44 7.35 -7.76
CA PRO A 231 6.78 6.63 -8.84
C PRO A 231 6.90 7.37 -10.19
N GLY A 232 6.93 6.65 -11.30
CA GLY A 232 7.09 7.20 -12.64
C GLY A 232 5.91 6.92 -13.57
N ASN A 233 5.93 7.51 -14.76
CA ASN A 233 5.04 7.16 -15.89
C ASN A 233 3.55 7.04 -15.52
N LEU A 234 3.07 7.95 -14.68
CA LEU A 234 1.67 7.98 -14.26
C LEU A 234 0.78 8.31 -15.45
N THR A 235 -0.27 7.51 -15.63
CA THR A 235 -1.31 7.64 -16.66
C THR A 235 -2.68 7.62 -16.02
N VAL A 236 -3.59 8.45 -16.53
CA VAL A 236 -4.95 8.61 -16.02
C VAL A 236 -5.95 8.36 -17.16
N ASN A 237 -6.83 7.37 -16.98
CA ASN A 237 -7.81 6.98 -17.98
C ASN A 237 -9.23 7.06 -17.44
N GLU A 238 -10.13 7.67 -18.21
CA GLU A 238 -11.56 7.72 -17.90
C GLU A 238 -12.23 6.37 -18.17
N ASN A 239 -12.81 5.75 -17.14
CA ASN A 239 -13.51 4.47 -17.23
C ASN A 239 -14.85 4.56 -16.48
N ALA A 240 -15.77 5.38 -16.99
CA ALA A 240 -17.04 5.68 -16.32
C ALA A 240 -17.72 4.40 -15.76
N PRO A 241 -18.11 4.37 -14.46
CA PRO A 241 -18.29 5.50 -13.55
C PRO A 241 -17.08 5.85 -12.66
N TYR A 242 -15.85 5.47 -13.03
CA TYR A 242 -14.64 5.78 -12.25
C TYR A 242 -13.48 6.25 -13.14
N ILE A 243 -12.41 6.73 -12.52
CA ILE A 243 -11.14 7.05 -13.20
C ILE A 243 -10.09 6.03 -12.77
N THR A 244 -9.31 5.51 -13.71
CA THR A 244 -8.19 4.60 -13.42
C THR A 244 -6.88 5.36 -13.48
N ILE A 245 -6.12 5.29 -12.40
CA ILE A 245 -4.79 5.87 -12.24
C ILE A 245 -3.81 4.70 -12.22
N SER A 246 -2.83 4.70 -13.12
CA SER A 246 -1.77 3.68 -13.17
C SER A 246 -0.40 4.34 -13.18
N TRP A 247 0.58 3.75 -12.50
CA TRP A 247 1.96 4.27 -12.44
C TRP A 247 2.98 3.14 -12.52
N GLN A 248 4.22 3.50 -12.82
CA GLN A 248 5.38 2.65 -12.66
C GLN A 248 5.89 2.77 -11.23
N ASP A 249 6.04 1.63 -10.57
CA ASP A 249 6.77 1.53 -9.32
C ASP A 249 8.28 1.54 -9.60
N ASN A 250 8.99 2.44 -8.94
CA ASN A 250 10.45 2.56 -9.00
C ASN A 250 11.09 2.34 -7.62
N SER A 251 10.28 2.13 -6.58
CA SER A 251 10.76 1.94 -5.21
C SER A 251 10.78 0.45 -4.87
N ASP A 252 11.81 0.01 -4.13
CA ASP A 252 11.90 -1.34 -3.55
C ASP A 252 11.84 -1.26 -2.00
N ASN A 253 11.60 -0.07 -1.45
CA ASN A 253 11.74 0.24 -0.02
C ASN A 253 10.56 1.05 0.53
N GLU A 254 9.45 1.13 -0.21
CA GLU A 254 8.22 1.80 0.18
C GLU A 254 7.33 0.90 1.05
N GLU A 255 6.62 1.48 2.00
CA GLU A 255 5.54 0.80 2.71
C GLU A 255 4.21 0.95 1.97
N GLY A 256 4.14 1.90 1.04
CA GLY A 256 3.01 2.08 0.15
C GLY A 256 3.03 3.37 -0.66
N PHE A 257 1.86 3.70 -1.22
CA PHE A 257 1.65 4.84 -2.10
C PHE A 257 0.56 5.77 -1.57
N ILE A 258 0.77 7.07 -1.71
CA ILE A 258 -0.21 8.13 -1.48
C ILE A 258 -0.67 8.64 -2.84
N ILE A 259 -1.98 8.61 -3.08
CA ILE A 259 -2.61 9.12 -4.29
C ILE A 259 -3.25 10.45 -3.93
N GLU A 260 -2.87 11.50 -4.66
CA GLU A 260 -3.45 12.81 -4.52
C GLU A 260 -4.21 13.24 -5.77
N ARG A 261 -5.29 13.98 -5.55
CA ARG A 261 -6.16 14.52 -6.59
C ARG A 261 -6.38 16.00 -6.34
N LYS A 262 -6.43 16.78 -7.41
CA LYS A 262 -6.98 18.14 -7.37
C LYS A 262 -8.03 18.34 -8.43
N THR A 263 -8.92 19.30 -8.15
CA THR A 263 -9.93 19.79 -9.10
C THR A 263 -9.54 21.17 -9.59
N ASN A 264 -9.62 21.37 -10.90
CA ASN A 264 -9.19 22.60 -11.59
C ASN A 264 -7.66 22.82 -11.58
N LEU A 265 -7.18 23.62 -12.54
CA LEU A 265 -5.73 23.86 -12.72
C LEU A 265 -5.10 24.52 -11.49
N ASP A 266 -5.82 25.46 -10.88
CA ASP A 266 -5.36 26.25 -9.72
C ASP A 266 -5.76 25.66 -8.36
N GLY A 267 -6.32 24.44 -8.36
CA GLY A 267 -6.68 23.75 -7.12
C GLY A 267 -5.45 23.20 -6.38
N GLU A 268 -5.65 22.89 -5.10
CA GLU A 268 -4.68 22.19 -4.27
C GLU A 268 -4.86 20.67 -4.38
N PHE A 269 -3.75 19.94 -4.30
CA PHE A 269 -3.79 18.48 -4.24
C PHE A 269 -4.19 18.02 -2.85
N GLU A 270 -5.16 17.10 -2.80
CA GLU A 270 -5.62 16.44 -1.60
C GLU A 270 -5.39 14.94 -1.71
N GLN A 271 -4.92 14.33 -0.64
CA GLN A 271 -4.83 12.87 -0.56
C GLN A 271 -6.22 12.24 -0.61
N ILE A 272 -6.44 11.38 -1.60
CA ILE A 272 -7.70 10.64 -1.79
C ILE A 272 -7.58 9.16 -1.42
N ALA A 273 -6.36 8.61 -1.41
CA ALA A 273 -6.11 7.23 -1.03
C ALA A 273 -4.68 7.02 -0.52
N SER A 274 -4.52 5.98 0.30
CA SER A 274 -3.24 5.38 0.64
C SER A 274 -3.35 3.88 0.40
N LEU A 275 -2.43 3.34 -0.39
CA LEU A 275 -2.34 1.93 -0.73
C LEU A 275 -1.10 1.32 -0.10
N GLY A 276 -1.07 -0.01 0.00
CA GLY A 276 0.16 -0.73 0.35
C GLY A 276 1.21 -0.65 -0.77
N PHE A 277 2.41 -1.14 -0.48
CA PHE A 277 3.52 -1.36 -1.41
C PHE A 277 3.11 -2.17 -2.64
N ASP A 278 3.94 -2.19 -3.68
CA ASP A 278 3.77 -2.91 -4.96
C ASP A 278 2.49 -2.60 -5.77
N HIS A 279 1.60 -1.73 -5.27
CA HIS A 279 0.46 -1.28 -6.05
C HIS A 279 0.96 -0.41 -7.22
N THR A 280 0.45 -0.70 -8.42
CA THR A 280 0.74 0.06 -9.64
C THR A 280 -0.52 0.68 -10.27
N SER A 281 -1.66 0.54 -9.60
CA SER A 281 -2.92 1.16 -10.04
C SER A 281 -3.92 1.41 -8.90
N TYR A 282 -4.81 2.37 -9.13
CA TYR A 282 -5.94 2.76 -8.28
C TYR A 282 -7.16 3.11 -9.12
N SER A 283 -8.36 2.83 -8.63
CA SER A 283 -9.62 3.26 -9.26
C SER A 283 -10.34 4.25 -8.35
N ASP A 284 -10.49 5.49 -8.80
CA ASP A 284 -11.20 6.54 -8.09
C ASP A 284 -12.71 6.47 -8.39
N TYR A 285 -13.47 5.98 -7.41
CA TYR A 285 -14.94 5.86 -7.44
C TYR A 285 -15.66 7.02 -6.76
N ALA A 286 -14.98 8.13 -6.42
CA ALA A 286 -15.61 9.17 -5.63
C ALA A 286 -16.87 9.72 -6.32
N SER A 287 -17.93 9.91 -5.54
CA SER A 287 -19.28 10.25 -6.06
C SER A 287 -19.36 11.61 -6.77
N ASP A 288 -18.30 12.41 -6.68
CA ASP A 288 -18.12 13.69 -7.34
C ASP A 288 -17.35 13.57 -8.65
N VAL A 289 -16.68 12.45 -8.92
CA VAL A 289 -16.03 12.16 -10.21
C VAL A 289 -17.07 12.33 -11.32
N PHE A 290 -16.72 13.11 -12.34
CA PHE A 290 -17.60 13.55 -13.44
C PHE A 290 -18.63 14.65 -13.13
N LYS A 291 -18.66 15.20 -11.91
CA LYS A 291 -19.43 16.43 -11.62
C LYS A 291 -18.63 17.71 -11.90
N GLN A 292 -17.31 17.59 -12.10
CA GLN A 292 -16.41 18.68 -12.44
C GLN A 292 -15.65 18.36 -13.73
N ASN A 293 -15.18 19.41 -14.41
CA ASN A 293 -14.63 19.27 -15.77
C ASN A 293 -13.25 18.62 -15.81
N ASN A 294 -12.40 18.82 -14.78
CA ASN A 294 -10.98 18.42 -14.82
C ASN A 294 -10.52 17.80 -13.50
N TYR A 295 -9.89 16.62 -13.58
CA TYR A 295 -9.18 15.99 -12.47
C TYR A 295 -7.71 15.79 -12.81
N PHE A 296 -6.84 16.14 -11.87
CA PHE A 296 -5.40 15.95 -11.98
C PHE A 296 -4.94 15.04 -10.85
N TYR A 297 -4.06 14.09 -11.17
CA TYR A 297 -3.56 13.11 -10.22
C TYR A 297 -2.04 13.12 -10.16
N ARG A 298 -1.51 12.85 -8.98
CA ARG A 298 -0.09 12.53 -8.76
C ARG A 298 0.02 11.47 -7.67
N VAL A 299 1.09 10.69 -7.72
CA VAL A 299 1.33 9.61 -6.76
C VAL A 299 2.73 9.78 -6.16
N SER A 300 2.87 9.45 -4.90
CA SER A 300 4.16 9.37 -4.20
C SER A 300 4.23 8.07 -3.42
N SER A 301 5.41 7.49 -3.28
CA SER A 301 5.69 6.37 -2.39
C SER A 301 6.05 6.91 -1.00
N PHE A 302 5.89 6.11 0.04
CA PHE A 302 6.26 6.50 1.40
C PHE A 302 6.81 5.32 2.18
N ASN A 303 7.69 5.59 3.14
CA ASN A 303 8.10 4.64 4.18
C ASN A 303 8.32 5.38 5.52
N VAL A 304 8.88 4.71 6.52
CA VAL A 304 9.22 5.32 7.82
C VAL A 304 10.25 6.46 7.73
N GLY A 305 10.99 6.55 6.62
CA GLY A 305 11.93 7.62 6.29
C GLY A 305 11.28 8.88 5.75
N GLY A 306 10.04 8.78 5.29
CA GLY A 306 9.25 9.88 4.76
C GLY A 306 8.63 9.55 3.41
N GLN A 307 8.06 10.58 2.78
CA GLN A 307 7.43 10.52 1.47
C GLN A 307 8.47 10.84 0.38
N SER A 308 8.39 10.15 -0.75
CA SER A 308 9.18 10.43 -1.94
C SER A 308 8.80 11.78 -2.56
N GLY A 309 9.51 12.16 -3.63
CA GLY A 309 8.95 13.10 -4.61
C GLY A 309 7.68 12.53 -5.28
N PHE A 310 6.93 13.38 -5.97
CA PHE A 310 5.76 12.92 -6.73
C PHE A 310 6.15 12.42 -8.12
N SER A 311 5.31 11.55 -8.67
CA SER A 311 5.29 11.21 -10.10
C SER A 311 5.04 12.44 -10.98
N ASN A 312 5.10 12.24 -12.30
CA ASN A 312 4.46 13.19 -13.21
C ASN A 312 2.97 13.35 -12.83
N THR A 313 2.43 14.54 -13.10
CA THR A 313 0.98 14.76 -13.04
C THR A 313 0.37 14.37 -14.38
N ASP A 314 -0.73 13.63 -14.34
CA ASP A 314 -1.58 13.39 -15.52
C ASP A 314 -3.04 13.72 -15.18
N SER A 315 -3.88 13.86 -16.20
CA SER A 315 -5.22 14.42 -16.05
C SER A 315 -6.24 13.81 -16.99
N VAL A 316 -7.50 13.90 -16.58
CA VAL A 316 -8.67 13.64 -17.42
C VAL A 316 -9.55 14.88 -17.45
N ILE A 317 -9.96 15.25 -18.65
CA ILE A 317 -10.97 16.27 -18.90
C ILE A 317 -12.28 15.54 -19.17
N HIS A 318 -13.12 15.45 -18.14
CA HIS A 318 -14.47 14.96 -18.32
C HIS A 318 -15.31 16.05 -18.96
N HIS A 319 -15.65 15.86 -20.22
CA HIS A 319 -16.61 16.72 -20.90
C HIS A 319 -18.00 16.32 -20.43
N LEU A 320 -18.61 17.13 -19.55
CA LEU A 320 -20.06 17.07 -19.37
C LEU A 320 -20.70 17.16 -20.77
N PRO A 321 -21.73 16.34 -21.08
CA PRO A 321 -22.36 16.37 -22.38
C PRO A 321 -22.71 17.81 -22.72
N SER A 322 -22.16 18.29 -23.84
CA SER A 322 -22.48 19.61 -24.34
C SER A 322 -23.97 19.67 -24.56
N ILE A 323 -24.68 20.44 -23.72
CA ILE A 323 -26.04 20.85 -24.05
C ILE A 323 -25.84 21.80 -25.23
N ASN A 324 -25.94 21.28 -26.45
CA ASN A 324 -26.06 22.14 -27.63
C ASN A 324 -27.30 23.00 -27.39
N PRO A 325 -27.18 24.32 -27.12
CA PRO A 325 -28.35 25.15 -27.01
C PRO A 325 -29.01 25.11 -28.38
N VAL A 326 -30.21 24.53 -28.46
CA VAL A 326 -31.07 24.76 -29.61
C VAL A 326 -31.42 26.24 -29.53
N ILE A 327 -30.66 27.10 -30.22
CA ILE A 327 -31.04 28.48 -30.46
C ILE A 327 -32.17 28.42 -31.49
N THR A 328 -33.40 28.17 -31.03
CA THR A 328 -34.57 28.55 -31.80
C THR A 328 -34.66 30.07 -31.71
N THR A 329 -34.28 30.76 -32.78
CA THR A 329 -34.66 32.16 -33.02
C THR A 329 -36.17 32.22 -33.27
N SER A 330 -36.98 31.97 -32.24
CA SER A 330 -38.39 32.35 -32.26
C SER A 330 -38.51 33.69 -31.53
N ASN A 331 -38.85 34.72 -32.30
CA ASN A 331 -39.18 36.05 -31.82
C ASN A 331 -40.26 36.01 -30.72
N ALA A 332 -39.86 36.10 -29.45
CA ALA A 332 -40.62 36.68 -28.35
C ALA A 332 -39.69 36.78 -27.12
N HIS A 333 -39.39 38.00 -26.67
CA HIS A 333 -38.66 38.25 -25.44
C HIS A 333 -39.48 37.74 -24.25
N GLU A 334 -39.23 36.52 -23.77
CA GLU A 334 -39.81 36.01 -22.52
C GLU A 334 -39.09 36.53 -21.28
N VAL A 335 -37.87 37.09 -21.41
CA VAL A 335 -37.13 37.71 -20.31
C VAL A 335 -36.91 39.20 -20.59
N THR A 336 -37.32 40.06 -19.67
CA THR A 336 -37.07 41.50 -19.73
C THR A 336 -36.34 41.97 -18.48
N VAL A 337 -35.35 42.83 -18.68
CA VAL A 337 -34.56 43.42 -17.60
C VAL A 337 -34.80 44.91 -17.57
N SER A 338 -35.27 45.43 -16.43
CA SER A 338 -35.62 46.85 -16.30
C SER A 338 -35.41 47.36 -14.88
N PRO A 339 -34.66 48.46 -14.68
CA PRO A 339 -33.92 49.22 -15.70
C PRO A 339 -32.71 48.44 -16.24
N ASN A 340 -32.33 48.65 -17.51
CA ASN A 340 -31.09 48.14 -18.09
C ASN A 340 -30.63 49.09 -19.22
N PRO A 341 -29.55 49.89 -19.05
CA PRO A 341 -28.62 49.88 -17.91
C PRO A 341 -29.22 50.32 -16.57
N PHE A 342 -28.57 49.98 -15.44
CA PHE A 342 -29.00 50.33 -14.08
C PHE A 342 -27.83 50.70 -13.15
N HIS A 343 -28.12 51.42 -12.06
CA HIS A 343 -27.10 51.88 -11.11
C HIS A 343 -26.82 50.83 -10.00
N ALA A 344 -27.82 50.47 -9.20
CA ALA A 344 -27.65 49.52 -8.08
C ALA A 344 -28.37 48.19 -8.32
N TYR A 345 -29.59 48.23 -8.85
CA TYR A 345 -30.41 47.04 -9.05
C TYR A 345 -31.19 47.07 -10.37
N THR A 346 -31.55 45.89 -10.85
CA THR A 346 -32.46 45.69 -11.97
C THR A 346 -33.50 44.62 -11.62
N ASN A 347 -34.66 44.68 -12.26
CA ASN A 347 -35.64 43.61 -12.17
C ASN A 347 -35.51 42.68 -13.37
N ILE A 348 -35.32 41.39 -13.10
CA ILE A 348 -35.35 40.30 -14.07
C ILE A 348 -36.78 39.77 -14.07
N ASN A 349 -37.49 40.00 -15.17
CA ASN A 349 -38.88 39.58 -15.34
C ASN A 349 -38.95 38.45 -16.36
N TYR A 350 -39.74 37.43 -16.08
CA TYR A 350 -40.01 36.37 -17.05
C TYR A 350 -41.43 35.81 -16.94
N HIS A 351 -41.91 35.19 -18.01
CA HIS A 351 -43.24 34.58 -18.08
C HIS A 351 -43.14 33.08 -18.34
N LEU A 352 -43.83 32.29 -17.52
CA LEU A 352 -43.95 30.84 -17.70
C LEU A 352 -45.35 30.48 -18.19
N THR A 353 -45.42 29.86 -19.37
CA THR A 353 -46.69 29.37 -19.95
C THR A 353 -47.25 28.13 -19.24
N SER A 354 -46.40 27.39 -18.52
CA SER A 354 -46.76 26.27 -17.65
C SER A 354 -45.81 26.21 -16.46
N GLY A 355 -46.21 25.61 -15.33
CA GLY A 355 -45.32 25.47 -14.19
C GLY A 355 -44.12 24.57 -14.51
N SER A 356 -42.92 24.99 -14.11
CA SER A 356 -41.65 24.36 -14.51
C SER A 356 -40.59 24.50 -13.44
N GLN A 357 -39.60 23.59 -13.45
CA GLN A 357 -38.36 23.79 -12.72
C GLN A 357 -37.58 24.95 -13.36
N VAL A 358 -37.21 25.94 -12.54
CA VAL A 358 -36.48 27.14 -12.98
C VAL A 358 -35.16 27.24 -12.24
N THR A 359 -34.11 27.60 -12.99
CA THR A 359 -32.83 28.04 -12.43
C THR A 359 -32.47 29.41 -13.00
N ILE A 360 -32.12 30.38 -12.15
CA ILE A 360 -31.58 31.68 -12.55
C ILE A 360 -30.23 31.85 -11.90
N ASP A 361 -29.18 31.89 -12.72
CA ASP A 361 -27.81 32.10 -12.30
C ASP A 361 -27.29 33.43 -12.88
N VAL A 362 -26.44 34.12 -12.14
CA VAL A 362 -25.74 35.33 -12.61
C VAL A 362 -24.25 35.06 -12.70
N TYR A 363 -23.66 35.47 -13.82
CA TYR A 363 -22.23 35.34 -14.10
C TYR A 363 -21.59 36.71 -14.36
N SER A 364 -20.29 36.81 -14.10
CA SER A 364 -19.46 37.94 -14.55
C SER A 364 -19.27 37.92 -16.07
N ALA A 365 -18.74 39.02 -16.63
CA ALA A 365 -18.34 39.07 -18.03
C ALA A 365 -17.25 38.04 -18.42
N THR A 366 -16.50 37.50 -17.45
CA THR A 366 -15.48 36.46 -17.67
C THR A 366 -16.01 35.04 -17.50
N GLY A 367 -17.31 34.87 -17.23
CA GLY A 367 -17.95 33.57 -17.02
C GLY A 367 -17.87 33.02 -15.60
N GLN A 368 -17.37 33.79 -14.63
CA GLN A 368 -17.36 33.40 -13.22
C GLN A 368 -18.79 33.39 -12.68
N PHE A 369 -19.21 32.29 -12.04
CA PHE A 369 -20.49 32.23 -11.33
C PHE A 369 -20.48 33.18 -10.12
N LEU A 370 -21.52 34.01 -10.00
CA LEU A 370 -21.65 34.99 -8.92
C LEU A 370 -22.76 34.63 -7.95
N GLN A 371 -23.94 34.25 -8.45
CA GLN A 371 -25.11 34.03 -7.61
C GLN A 371 -26.17 33.17 -8.29
N ASN A 372 -26.81 32.28 -7.53
CA ASN A 372 -28.07 31.66 -7.90
C ASN A 372 -29.23 32.49 -7.28
N ILE A 373 -30.11 33.04 -8.11
CA ILE A 373 -31.28 33.83 -7.68
C ILE A 373 -32.48 32.90 -7.47
N VAL A 374 -32.64 31.90 -8.33
CA VAL A 374 -33.74 30.92 -8.27
C VAL A 374 -33.17 29.53 -8.54
N ASN A 375 -33.57 28.55 -7.74
CA ASN A 375 -33.39 27.14 -8.05
C ASN A 375 -34.56 26.35 -7.45
N GLY A 376 -35.60 26.15 -8.24
CA GLY A 376 -36.82 25.49 -7.76
C GLY A 376 -37.97 25.54 -8.75
N TYR A 377 -39.04 24.84 -8.40
CA TYR A 377 -40.27 24.84 -9.18
C TYR A 377 -40.98 26.19 -9.07
N GLN A 378 -41.43 26.73 -10.20
CA GLN A 378 -42.22 27.96 -10.29
C GLN A 378 -43.55 27.68 -11.00
N PRO A 379 -44.69 28.18 -10.50
CA PRO A 379 -45.98 28.02 -11.15
C PRO A 379 -46.04 28.80 -12.47
N ALA A 380 -47.02 28.48 -13.33
CA ALA A 380 -47.30 29.27 -14.53
C ALA A 380 -47.66 30.72 -14.16
N GLY A 381 -47.22 31.69 -14.96
CA GLY A 381 -47.47 33.11 -14.73
C GLY A 381 -46.22 33.99 -14.86
N TYR A 382 -46.39 35.27 -14.52
CA TYR A 382 -45.31 36.25 -14.52
C TYR A 382 -44.54 36.22 -13.21
N HIS A 383 -43.22 36.29 -13.30
CA HIS A 383 -42.30 36.28 -12.18
C HIS A 383 -41.32 37.44 -12.30
N THR A 384 -41.00 38.08 -11.18
CA THR A 384 -40.07 39.21 -11.11
C THR A 384 -39.11 38.99 -9.95
N PHE A 385 -37.81 39.16 -10.22
CA PHE A 385 -36.76 39.12 -9.20
C PHE A 385 -35.89 40.36 -9.31
N THR A 386 -35.68 41.04 -8.18
CA THR A 386 -34.74 42.16 -8.10
C THR A 386 -33.34 41.63 -7.85
N TRP A 387 -32.40 41.98 -8.71
CA TRP A 387 -30.98 41.65 -8.55
C TRP A 387 -30.15 42.91 -8.35
N ASN A 388 -29.21 42.87 -7.39
CA ASN A 388 -28.30 43.97 -7.08
C ASN A 388 -26.91 43.66 -7.63
N ALA A 389 -26.32 44.60 -8.37
CA ALA A 389 -24.93 44.52 -8.75
C ALA A 389 -24.05 45.08 -7.62
N ASN A 390 -23.06 44.32 -7.18
CA ASN A 390 -22.11 44.78 -6.15
C ASN A 390 -21.09 45.78 -6.69
N ARG A 391 -20.90 45.84 -8.02
CA ARG A 391 -19.96 46.73 -8.72
C ARG A 391 -20.49 47.09 -10.12
N THR A 392 -20.07 48.23 -10.65
CA THR A 392 -20.22 48.59 -12.07
C THR A 392 -19.61 47.50 -12.96
N GLY A 393 -20.28 47.14 -14.06
CA GLY A 393 -19.80 46.12 -14.99
C GLY A 393 -20.89 45.45 -15.81
N VAL A 394 -20.45 44.56 -16.70
CA VAL A 394 -21.34 43.70 -17.49
C VAL A 394 -21.48 42.35 -16.80
N TYR A 395 -22.72 41.91 -16.63
CA TYR A 395 -23.08 40.61 -16.08
C TYR A 395 -24.02 39.89 -17.03
N PHE A 396 -24.14 38.58 -16.85
CA PHE A 396 -25.06 37.75 -17.63
C PHE A 396 -26.00 37.01 -16.69
N CYS A 397 -27.30 37.26 -16.85
CA CYS A 397 -28.35 36.44 -16.29
C CYS A 397 -28.55 35.22 -17.19
N TYR A 398 -28.57 34.04 -16.58
CA TYR A 398 -28.79 32.77 -17.25
C TYR A 398 -30.03 32.09 -16.65
N LEU A 399 -31.12 32.11 -17.43
CA LEU A 399 -32.39 31.48 -17.07
C LEU A 399 -32.50 30.12 -17.75
N LYS A 400 -32.75 29.07 -16.97
CA LYS A 400 -33.07 27.71 -17.44
C LYS A 400 -34.49 27.32 -17.02
N TYR A 401 -35.28 26.80 -17.96
CA TYR A 401 -36.63 26.27 -17.72
C TYR A 401 -37.04 25.36 -18.88
N ASN A 402 -37.78 24.27 -18.61
CA ASN A 402 -38.31 23.36 -19.64
C ASN A 402 -37.30 22.94 -20.73
N GLY A 403 -36.04 22.71 -20.36
CA GLY A 403 -34.96 22.35 -21.30
C GLY A 403 -34.48 23.50 -22.20
N ARG A 404 -35.04 24.71 -22.05
CA ARG A 404 -34.60 25.94 -22.70
C ARG A 404 -33.64 26.70 -21.79
N ALA A 405 -32.77 27.48 -22.43
CA ALA A 405 -31.86 28.36 -21.73
C ALA A 405 -31.79 29.72 -22.44
N VAL A 406 -31.89 30.81 -21.65
CA VAL A 406 -31.87 32.19 -22.15
C VAL A 406 -30.77 32.95 -21.42
N PHE A 407 -29.95 33.66 -22.19
CA PHE A 407 -28.93 34.57 -21.67
C PHE A 407 -29.40 36.02 -21.87
N THR A 408 -29.30 36.84 -20.83
CA THR A 408 -29.67 38.26 -20.88
C THR A 408 -28.59 39.10 -20.21
N PRO A 409 -28.02 40.10 -20.91
CA PRO A 409 -27.00 40.98 -20.33
C PRO A 409 -27.62 41.93 -19.30
N LEU A 410 -26.94 42.11 -18.18
CA LEU A 410 -27.25 43.10 -17.14
C LEU A 410 -26.12 44.14 -17.12
N LEU A 411 -26.43 45.40 -17.46
CA LEU A 411 -25.48 46.48 -17.59
C LEU A 411 -25.54 47.39 -16.36
N ALA A 412 -24.66 47.15 -15.39
CA ALA A 412 -24.52 48.02 -14.22
C ALA A 412 -23.54 49.16 -14.53
N TYR A 413 -23.89 50.41 -14.25
CA TYR A 413 -23.05 51.59 -14.48
C TYR A 413 -22.79 52.38 -13.20
#